data_AF-A0A0D2XJ48-F1
#
_entry.id   AF-A0A0D2XJ48-F1
#
_cell.length_a   1.000
_cell.length_b   1.000
_cell.length_c   1.000
_cell.angle_alpha   90.00
_cell.angle_beta   90.00
_cell.angle_gamma   90.00
#
_symmetry.space_group_name_H-M   'P 1'
#
loop_
_entity.id
_entity.type
_entity.pdbx_description
1 polymer ?
#
loop_
_entity_poly.entity_id
_entity_poly.type
_entity_poly.pdbx_seq_one_letter_code
_entity_poly.pdbx_strand_id
1 'polypeptide(L)'
;MFINAVWRRFGVKPRLIAPADLRLFPDARSKSGFRLCSVIHDRDGQVLHTWRFVAPYGEICEEIYQVGLELHQRELLALEPEMLRQISLRCFNDMRTILLVHDKRMLGIVRKEIPQLVARGVVTAVQAEALRLGIAETLIPGSKELKDLLQVSLTSPGLRHGYILKPIRSGKGNGIIFGDDVTAPEWTSLLQALTSPGEISAELCVVQRRITPQPVSCLIKMNFRLPRPRLKVHRNNDISMQNFHHSYSIFTSHRDLYETSRAL
;
A
#
# COMPACT_ATOMS: atom_id res chain seq x y z
N MET A 1 2.75 12.74 -4.44
CA MET A 1 3.25 12.43 -5.80
C MET A 1 2.13 12.01 -6.74
N PHE A 2 1.22 11.12 -6.32
CA PHE A 2 0.12 10.62 -7.15
C PHE A 2 -0.91 11.68 -7.60
N ILE A 3 -1.39 12.57 -6.71
CA ILE A 3 -2.35 13.65 -7.08
C ILE A 3 -1.83 14.49 -8.26
N ASN A 4 -0.55 14.88 -8.21
CA ASN A 4 0.07 15.65 -9.29
C ASN A 4 0.21 14.83 -10.59
N ALA A 5 0.45 13.53 -10.50
CA ALA A 5 0.52 12.65 -11.67
C ALA A 5 -0.85 12.49 -12.33
N VAL A 6 -1.91 12.27 -11.54
CA VAL A 6 -3.29 12.19 -12.06
C VAL A 6 -3.71 13.51 -12.67
N TRP A 7 -3.44 14.64 -12.00
CA TRP A 7 -3.74 15.96 -12.56
C TRP A 7 -3.03 16.20 -13.90
N ARG A 8 -1.73 15.92 -13.98
CA ARG A 8 -0.97 16.11 -15.23
C ARG A 8 -1.43 15.19 -16.36
N ARG A 9 -1.85 13.96 -16.05
CA ARG A 9 -2.21 12.96 -17.05
C ARG A 9 -3.67 13.05 -17.50
N PHE A 10 -4.57 13.38 -16.59
CA PHE A 10 -6.02 13.30 -16.82
C PHE A 10 -6.74 14.64 -16.63
N GLY A 11 -6.07 15.70 -16.16
CA GLY A 11 -6.70 16.99 -15.88
C GLY A 11 -7.73 16.94 -14.75
N VAL A 12 -7.75 15.86 -13.95
CA VAL A 12 -8.63 15.70 -12.79
C VAL A 12 -7.78 15.75 -11.54
N LYS A 13 -8.18 16.55 -10.55
CA LYS A 13 -7.48 16.67 -9.27
C LYS A 13 -8.20 15.83 -8.22
N PRO A 14 -7.60 14.72 -7.76
CA PRO A 14 -8.19 13.96 -6.67
C PRO A 14 -8.28 14.77 -5.36
N ARG A 15 -9.39 14.63 -4.62
CA ARG A 15 -9.61 15.05 -3.24
C ARG A 15 -9.13 13.97 -2.27
N LEU A 16 -8.50 14.37 -1.17
CA LEU A 16 -8.19 13.44 -0.08
C LEU A 16 -9.37 13.34 0.88
N ILE A 17 -9.75 12.14 1.30
CA ILE A 17 -10.88 11.91 2.23
C ILE A 17 -10.42 10.96 3.34
N ALA A 18 -10.54 11.36 4.61
CA ALA A 18 -10.16 10.46 5.70
C ALA A 18 -11.23 9.35 5.87
N PRO A 19 -10.87 8.15 6.35
CA PRO A 19 -11.85 7.13 6.69
C PRO A 19 -12.97 7.63 7.62
N ALA A 20 -12.63 8.52 8.56
CA ALA A 20 -13.57 9.14 9.50
C ALA A 20 -14.63 10.04 8.83
N ASP A 21 -14.38 10.49 7.60
CA ASP A 21 -15.29 11.35 6.84
C ASP A 21 -16.25 10.54 5.95
N LEU A 22 -16.09 9.21 5.89
CA LEU A 22 -16.97 8.36 5.09
C LEU A 22 -18.31 8.13 5.80
N ARG A 23 -19.38 8.14 5.02
CA ARG A 23 -20.75 7.87 5.46
C ARG A 23 -21.41 6.92 4.47
N LEU A 24 -22.24 6.03 4.99
CA LEU A 24 -23.15 5.22 4.19
C LEU A 24 -24.58 5.67 4.45
N PHE A 25 -25.32 5.88 3.37
CA PHE A 25 -26.74 6.17 3.44
C PHE A 25 -27.53 5.10 2.70
N PRO A 26 -28.62 4.57 3.27
CA PRO A 26 -29.53 3.69 2.54
C PRO A 26 -30.05 4.39 1.29
N ASP A 27 -30.11 3.65 0.19
CA ASP A 27 -30.67 4.10 -1.08
C ASP A 27 -31.28 2.93 -1.83
N ALA A 28 -32.61 2.88 -1.84
CA ALA A 28 -33.38 1.85 -2.54
C ALA A 28 -33.21 1.89 -4.07
N ARG A 29 -32.69 2.98 -4.63
CA ARG A 29 -32.42 3.12 -6.07
C ARG A 29 -31.04 2.59 -6.45
N SER A 30 -30.13 2.48 -5.49
CA SER A 30 -28.79 1.94 -5.70
C SER A 30 -28.83 0.41 -5.77
N LYS A 31 -28.08 -0.18 -6.70
CA LYS A 31 -27.94 -1.65 -6.82
C LYS A 31 -27.39 -2.30 -5.56
N SER A 32 -26.59 -1.58 -4.79
CA SER A 32 -26.02 -2.09 -3.54
C SER A 32 -26.91 -1.81 -2.33
N GLY A 33 -28.01 -1.08 -2.49
CA GLY A 33 -28.84 -0.58 -1.39
C GLY A 33 -28.25 0.61 -0.64
N PHE A 34 -27.05 1.09 -1.04
CA PHE A 34 -26.34 2.16 -0.35
C PHE A 34 -25.71 3.17 -1.30
N ARG A 35 -25.64 4.42 -0.83
CA ARG A 35 -24.77 5.48 -1.36
C ARG A 35 -23.56 5.66 -0.44
N LEU A 36 -22.39 5.74 -1.04
CA LEU A 36 -21.14 6.07 -0.35
C LEU A 36 -20.94 7.58 -0.43
N CYS A 37 -20.80 8.23 0.71
CA CYS A 37 -20.67 9.69 0.78
C CYS A 37 -19.48 10.11 1.64
N SER A 38 -19.03 11.35 1.44
CA SER A 38 -18.01 12.00 2.25
C SER A 38 -18.55 13.29 2.87
N VAL A 39 -18.22 13.51 4.14
CA VAL A 39 -18.46 14.79 4.81
C VAL A 39 -17.57 15.87 4.21
N ILE A 40 -18.14 17.06 3.98
CA ILE A 40 -17.42 18.24 3.53
C ILE A 40 -17.21 19.18 4.73
N HIS A 41 -15.95 19.45 5.04
CA HIS A 41 -15.56 20.36 6.13
C HIS A 41 -15.31 21.80 5.67
N ASP A 42 -15.18 22.02 4.36
CA ASP A 42 -14.84 23.33 3.79
C ASP A 42 -16.10 24.03 3.24
N ARG A 43 -16.42 25.21 3.79
CA ARG A 43 -17.45 26.12 3.25
C ARG A 43 -16.87 27.10 2.23
N ASP A 44 -15.55 27.16 2.08
CA ASP A 44 -14.88 28.19 1.29
C ASP A 44 -14.47 27.65 -0.09
N GLY A 45 -15.35 27.84 -1.06
CA GLY A 45 -14.99 27.73 -2.46
C GLY A 45 -16.05 27.08 -3.32
N GLN A 46 -16.66 27.89 -4.16
CA GLN A 46 -17.63 27.52 -5.18
C GLN A 46 -17.25 26.23 -5.90
N VAL A 47 -18.00 25.16 -5.63
CA VAL A 47 -18.31 24.21 -6.69
C VAL A 47 -19.79 23.85 -6.58
N LEU A 48 -20.56 24.37 -7.54
CA LEU A 48 -21.94 23.99 -7.81
C LEU A 48 -21.94 22.54 -8.30
N HIS A 49 -22.06 21.58 -7.37
CA HIS A 49 -22.27 20.18 -7.72
C HIS A 49 -23.67 19.75 -7.28
N THR A 50 -24.40 19.14 -8.21
CA THR A 50 -25.82 18.76 -8.14
C THR A 50 -26.16 17.66 -7.13
N TRP A 51 -25.19 17.15 -6.35
CA TRP A 51 -25.35 15.96 -5.52
C TRP A 51 -24.87 16.14 -4.07
N ARG A 52 -24.89 17.37 -3.56
CA ARG A 52 -24.71 17.65 -2.13
C ARG A 52 -26.05 17.58 -1.42
N PHE A 53 -26.06 16.97 -0.23
CA PHE A 53 -27.25 16.97 0.62
C PHE A 53 -26.87 17.14 2.09
N VAL A 54 -27.82 17.65 2.85
CA VAL A 54 -27.70 17.74 4.31
C VAL A 54 -28.18 16.42 4.90
N ALA A 55 -27.29 15.72 5.59
CA ALA A 55 -27.60 14.50 6.30
C ALA A 55 -28.51 14.78 7.51
N PRO A 56 -29.21 13.77 8.07
CA PRO A 56 -30.13 13.95 9.20
C PRO A 56 -29.53 14.64 10.44
N TYR A 57 -28.20 14.59 10.60
CA TYR A 57 -27.46 15.20 11.71
C TYR A 57 -26.82 16.56 11.37
N GLY A 58 -27.20 17.17 10.24
CA GLY A 58 -26.71 18.48 9.81
C GLY A 58 -25.37 18.47 9.09
N GLU A 59 -24.74 17.31 8.90
CA GLU A 59 -23.52 17.17 8.09
C GLU A 59 -23.83 17.42 6.61
N ILE A 60 -22.97 18.20 5.93
CA ILE A 60 -23.06 18.35 4.47
C ILE A 60 -22.26 17.21 3.85
N CYS A 61 -22.95 16.38 3.06
CA CYS A 61 -22.36 15.22 2.42
C CYS A 61 -22.36 15.35 0.91
N GLU A 62 -21.33 14.78 0.28
CA GLU A 62 -21.21 14.62 -1.18
C GLU A 62 -21.05 13.13 -1.52
N GLU A 63 -21.76 12.69 -2.55
CA GLU A 63 -21.68 11.31 -3.03
C GLU A 63 -20.32 11.01 -3.69
N ILE A 64 -19.79 9.81 -3.42
CA ILE A 64 -18.55 9.30 -3.96
C ILE A 64 -18.85 8.23 -5.01
N TYR A 65 -18.39 8.47 -6.24
CA TYR A 65 -18.60 7.54 -7.36
C TYR A 65 -17.41 6.60 -7.60
N GLN A 66 -16.19 7.04 -7.29
CA GLN A 66 -14.98 6.25 -7.52
C GLN A 66 -13.94 6.49 -6.41
N VAL A 67 -13.23 5.43 -6.02
CA VAL A 67 -12.24 5.49 -4.94
C VAL A 67 -10.90 4.89 -5.35
N GLY A 68 -9.80 5.54 -4.94
CA GLY A 68 -8.45 4.97 -4.97
C GLY A 68 -7.99 4.71 -3.54
N LEU A 69 -7.61 3.47 -3.23
CA LEU A 69 -7.19 3.13 -1.87
C LEU A 69 -5.69 3.31 -1.70
N GLU A 70 -5.32 4.11 -0.70
CA GLU A 70 -3.94 4.26 -0.20
C GLU A 70 -3.88 4.06 1.32
N LEU A 71 -4.55 3.01 1.81
CA LEU A 71 -4.60 2.66 3.23
C LEU A 71 -3.52 1.64 3.61
N HIS A 72 -3.01 1.73 4.84
CA HIS A 72 -2.31 0.62 5.45
C HIS A 72 -3.27 -0.55 5.71
N GLN A 73 -2.74 -1.79 5.73
CA GLN A 73 -3.56 -2.98 5.96
C GLN A 73 -4.38 -2.90 7.25
N ARG A 74 -3.81 -2.34 8.33
CA ARG A 74 -4.53 -2.14 9.61
C ARG A 74 -5.69 -1.15 9.49
N GLU A 75 -5.54 -0.11 8.66
CA GLU A 75 -6.59 0.89 8.45
C GLU A 75 -7.73 0.28 7.63
N LEU A 76 -7.39 -0.56 6.66
CA LEU A 76 -8.38 -1.32 5.89
C LEU A 76 -9.16 -2.29 6.79
N LEU A 77 -8.47 -3.02 7.68
CA LEU A 77 -9.11 -3.96 8.61
C LEU A 77 -9.94 -3.27 9.70
N ALA A 78 -9.70 -1.99 9.97
CA ALA A 78 -10.48 -1.21 10.93
C ALA A 78 -11.79 -0.66 10.35
N LEU A 79 -12.01 -0.78 9.04
CA LEU A 79 -13.26 -0.37 8.41
C LEU A 79 -14.35 -1.42 8.64
N GLU A 80 -15.56 -0.95 8.92
CA GLU A 80 -16.74 -1.82 9.03
C GLU A 80 -16.96 -2.65 7.75
N PRO A 81 -17.43 -3.91 7.86
CA PRO A 81 -17.58 -4.80 6.70
C PRO A 81 -18.44 -4.21 5.57
N GLU A 82 -19.53 -3.52 5.91
CA GLU A 82 -20.40 -2.90 4.89
C GLU A 82 -19.72 -1.69 4.22
N MET A 83 -18.93 -0.91 4.97
CA MET A 83 -18.10 0.16 4.40
C MET A 83 -17.08 -0.41 3.40
N LEU A 84 -16.39 -1.49 3.78
CA LEU A 84 -15.47 -2.20 2.89
C LEU A 84 -16.18 -2.68 1.63
N ARG A 85 -17.37 -3.26 1.75
CA ARG A 85 -18.16 -3.72 0.59
C ARG A 85 -18.47 -2.57 -0.36
N GLN A 86 -18.96 -1.44 0.17
CA GLN A 86 -19.32 -0.28 -0.66
C GLN A 86 -18.12 0.40 -1.32
N ILE A 87 -16.98 0.44 -0.62
CA ILE A 87 -15.68 0.86 -1.18
C ILE A 87 -15.25 -0.09 -2.30
N SER A 88 -15.33 -1.40 -2.07
CA SER A 88 -14.90 -2.44 -3.03
C SER A 88 -15.62 -2.33 -4.37
N LEU A 89 -16.91 -1.99 -4.35
CA LEU A 89 -17.73 -1.83 -5.55
C LEU A 89 -17.34 -0.60 -6.40
N ARG A 90 -16.63 0.36 -5.81
CA ARG A 90 -16.27 1.66 -6.42
C ARG A 90 -14.75 1.82 -6.57
N CYS A 91 -13.98 0.86 -6.08
CA CYS A 91 -12.54 0.95 -6.02
C CYS A 91 -11.95 0.74 -7.42
N PHE A 92 -11.07 1.66 -7.82
CA PHE A 92 -10.31 1.51 -9.05
C PHE A 92 -9.39 0.28 -8.99
N ASN A 93 -8.83 0.00 -7.81
CA ASN A 93 -8.04 -1.21 -7.58
C ASN A 93 -8.95 -2.35 -7.14
N ASP A 94 -8.87 -3.50 -7.81
CA ASP A 94 -9.54 -4.72 -7.34
C ASP A 94 -9.06 -5.05 -5.91
N MET A 95 -9.98 -5.30 -4.97
CA MET A 95 -9.62 -5.60 -3.58
C MET A 95 -8.73 -6.83 -3.43
N ARG A 96 -8.86 -7.82 -4.33
CA ARG A 96 -7.95 -8.96 -4.37
C ARG A 96 -6.55 -8.51 -4.75
N THR A 97 -6.41 -7.52 -5.62
CA THR A 97 -5.10 -6.91 -5.92
C THR A 97 -4.52 -6.25 -4.68
N ILE A 98 -5.31 -5.48 -3.92
CA ILE A 98 -4.82 -4.85 -2.68
C ILE A 98 -4.39 -5.92 -1.66
N LEU A 99 -5.23 -6.93 -1.43
CA LEU A 99 -4.98 -7.92 -0.37
C LEU A 99 -3.91 -8.95 -0.76
N LEU A 100 -3.82 -9.33 -2.04
CA LEU A 100 -2.87 -10.35 -2.51
C LEU A 100 -1.56 -9.75 -3.00
N VAL A 101 -1.58 -8.66 -3.79
CA VAL A 101 -0.34 -8.12 -4.38
C VAL A 101 0.53 -7.41 -3.34
N HIS A 102 -0.05 -6.87 -2.27
CA HIS A 102 0.74 -6.31 -1.17
C HIS A 102 1.36 -7.36 -0.25
N ASP A 103 0.93 -8.63 -0.34
CA ASP A 103 1.56 -9.73 0.36
C ASP A 103 2.88 -10.10 -0.35
N LYS A 104 4.00 -9.82 0.32
CA LYS A 104 5.32 -10.04 -0.29
C LYS A 104 5.63 -11.52 -0.58
N ARG A 105 4.91 -12.47 0.03
CA ARG A 105 5.03 -13.89 -0.32
C ARG A 105 4.59 -14.13 -1.75
N MET A 106 3.65 -13.35 -2.29
CA MET A 106 3.19 -13.51 -3.66
C MET A 106 4.32 -13.36 -4.67
N LEU A 107 5.38 -12.59 -4.37
CA LEU A 107 6.57 -12.54 -5.23
C LEU A 107 7.25 -13.91 -5.32
N GLY A 108 7.43 -14.58 -4.18
CA GLY A 108 7.98 -15.93 -4.12
C GLY A 108 7.05 -16.97 -4.75
N ILE A 109 5.74 -16.90 -4.44
CA ILE A 109 4.73 -17.84 -4.93
C ILE A 109 4.63 -17.74 -6.44
N VAL A 110 4.41 -16.54 -7.00
CA VAL A 110 4.31 -16.34 -8.45
C VAL A 110 5.55 -16.85 -9.14
N ARG A 111 6.75 -16.54 -8.62
CA ARG A 111 8.01 -17.02 -9.21
C ARG A 111 8.12 -18.55 -9.22
N LYS A 112 7.66 -19.24 -8.17
CA LYS A 112 7.63 -20.71 -8.11
C LYS A 112 6.58 -21.33 -9.02
N GLU A 113 5.45 -20.66 -9.20
CA GLU A 113 4.33 -21.13 -10.01
C GLU A 113 4.52 -20.91 -11.52
N ILE A 114 5.53 -20.15 -11.94
CA ILE A 114 5.80 -19.87 -13.37
C ILE A 114 5.70 -21.12 -14.27
N PRO A 115 6.35 -22.27 -13.95
CA PRO A 115 6.27 -23.46 -14.80
C PRO A 115 4.83 -23.98 -14.96
N GLN A 116 4.03 -23.96 -13.89
CA GLN A 116 2.63 -24.39 -13.91
C GLN A 116 1.76 -23.39 -14.67
N LEU A 117 2.03 -22.10 -14.54
CA LEU A 117 1.32 -21.06 -15.29
C LEU A 117 1.54 -21.20 -16.80
N VAL A 118 2.75 -21.58 -17.24
CA VAL A 118 3.05 -21.89 -18.64
C VAL A 118 2.32 -23.17 -19.07
N ALA A 119 2.41 -24.24 -18.27
CA ALA A 119 1.76 -25.52 -18.58
C ALA A 119 0.24 -25.38 -18.76
N ARG A 120 -0.39 -24.46 -18.01
CA ARG A 120 -1.82 -24.16 -18.08
C ARG A 120 -2.19 -23.13 -19.16
N GLY A 121 -1.22 -22.58 -19.89
CA GLY A 121 -1.45 -21.53 -20.88
C GLY A 121 -1.91 -20.19 -20.31
N VAL A 122 -1.71 -19.96 -19.00
CA VAL A 122 -2.05 -18.67 -18.34
C VAL A 122 -1.06 -17.59 -18.77
N VAL A 123 0.21 -17.96 -18.98
CA VAL A 123 1.24 -17.08 -19.52
C VAL A 123 2.00 -17.79 -20.64
N THR A 124 2.47 -17.03 -21.62
CA THR A 124 3.36 -17.50 -22.67
C THR A 124 4.78 -17.71 -22.13
N ALA A 125 5.62 -18.45 -22.87
CA ALA A 125 7.03 -18.64 -22.51
C ALA A 125 7.81 -17.30 -22.39
N VAL A 126 7.53 -16.34 -23.27
CA VAL A 126 8.16 -15.00 -23.23
C VAL A 126 7.74 -14.23 -21.97
N GLN A 127 6.46 -14.29 -21.61
CA GLN A 127 5.96 -13.66 -20.38
C GLN A 127 6.52 -14.35 -19.13
N ALA A 128 6.64 -15.67 -19.14
CA ALA A 128 7.27 -16.44 -18.06
C ALA A 128 8.72 -16.03 -17.82
N GLU A 129 9.50 -15.85 -18.89
CA GLU A 129 10.88 -15.39 -18.77
C GLU A 129 10.95 -13.95 -18.25
N ALA A 130 10.09 -13.07 -18.76
CA ALA A 130 9.97 -11.70 -18.24
C ALA A 130 9.62 -11.68 -16.74
N LEU A 131 8.72 -12.55 -16.27
CA LEU A 131 8.40 -12.69 -14.84
C LEU A 131 9.60 -13.21 -14.04
N ARG A 132 10.32 -14.22 -14.55
CA ARG A 132 11.49 -14.80 -13.88
C ARG A 132 12.63 -13.79 -13.70
N LEU A 133 12.83 -12.91 -14.68
CA LEU A 133 13.83 -11.85 -14.62
C LEU A 133 13.35 -10.63 -13.82
N GLY A 134 12.06 -10.29 -13.92
CA GLY A 134 11.48 -9.11 -13.30
C GLY A 134 11.17 -9.24 -11.80
N ILE A 135 10.95 -10.47 -11.31
CA ILE A 135 10.66 -10.71 -9.89
C ILE A 135 11.95 -11.11 -9.18
N ALA A 136 12.41 -10.28 -8.24
CA ALA A 136 13.55 -10.64 -7.38
C ALA A 136 13.31 -11.97 -6.67
N GLU A 137 14.36 -12.81 -6.59
CA GLU A 137 14.30 -14.07 -5.86
C GLU A 137 13.84 -13.82 -4.42
N THR A 138 12.73 -14.47 -4.05
CA THR A 138 12.05 -14.26 -2.78
C THR A 138 11.74 -15.63 -2.16
N LEU A 139 12.39 -15.92 -1.04
CA LEU A 139 12.23 -17.15 -0.28
C LEU A 139 11.08 -17.00 0.71
N ILE A 140 10.19 -17.99 0.69
CA ILE A 140 8.99 -18.02 1.51
C ILE A 140 9.32 -18.70 2.85
N PRO A 141 8.79 -18.22 3.99
CA PRO A 141 8.89 -18.93 5.27
C PRO A 141 8.51 -20.41 5.16
N GLY A 142 9.27 -21.26 5.84
CA GLY A 142 9.10 -22.72 5.84
C GLY A 142 9.51 -23.44 4.55
N SER A 143 9.88 -22.72 3.49
CA SER A 143 10.28 -23.32 2.22
C SER A 143 11.64 -24.05 2.29
N LYS A 144 11.85 -25.02 1.39
CA LYS A 144 13.11 -25.78 1.32
C LYS A 144 14.30 -24.87 1.03
N GLU A 145 14.13 -23.91 0.12
CA GLU A 145 15.17 -22.98 -0.29
C GLU A 145 15.61 -22.08 0.87
N LEU A 146 14.69 -21.73 1.77
CA LEU A 146 15.02 -21.02 3.00
C LEU A 146 15.80 -21.88 3.98
N LYS A 147 15.44 -23.17 4.11
CA LYS A 147 16.19 -24.15 4.91
C LYS A 147 17.62 -24.32 4.39
N ASP A 148 17.77 -24.41 3.07
CA ASP A 148 19.06 -24.52 2.41
C ASP A 148 19.89 -23.24 2.65
N LEU A 149 19.27 -22.06 2.54
CA LEU A 149 19.94 -20.79 2.85
C LEU A 149 20.42 -20.73 4.31
N LEU A 150 19.64 -21.23 5.27
CA LEU A 150 20.04 -21.31 6.68
C LEU A 150 21.32 -22.16 6.84
N GLN A 151 21.36 -23.35 6.22
CA GLN A 151 22.54 -24.23 6.30
C GLN A 151 23.79 -23.58 5.70
N VAL A 152 23.67 -22.91 4.55
CA VAL A 152 24.80 -22.21 3.94
C VAL A 152 25.22 -21.00 4.77
N SER A 153 24.28 -20.29 5.39
CA SER A 153 24.58 -19.12 6.22
C SER A 153 25.43 -19.46 7.45
N LEU A 154 25.31 -20.69 8.00
CA LEU A 154 26.13 -21.18 9.10
C LEU A 154 27.61 -21.32 8.72
N THR A 155 27.91 -21.69 7.48
CA THR A 155 29.29 -21.89 6.99
C THR A 155 29.84 -20.66 6.26
N SER A 156 28.96 -19.80 5.76
CA SER A 156 29.30 -18.59 5.00
C SER A 156 28.60 -17.35 5.55
N PRO A 157 29.07 -16.78 6.68
CA PRO A 157 28.44 -15.63 7.34
C PRO A 157 28.24 -14.40 6.45
N GLY A 158 29.13 -14.19 5.47
CA GLY A 158 29.08 -13.05 4.55
C GLY A 158 27.94 -13.11 3.53
N LEU A 159 27.27 -14.25 3.38
CA LEU A 159 26.17 -14.42 2.44
C LEU A 159 25.00 -13.47 2.73
N ARG A 160 24.81 -13.11 4.01
CA ARG A 160 23.73 -12.22 4.47
C ARG A 160 23.68 -10.88 3.74
N HIS A 161 24.84 -10.32 3.35
CA HIS A 161 24.92 -9.02 2.66
C HIS A 161 24.21 -9.00 1.29
N GLY A 162 24.00 -10.20 0.72
CA GLY A 162 23.25 -10.40 -0.52
C GLY A 162 21.73 -10.45 -0.35
N TYR A 163 21.21 -10.26 0.87
CA TYR A 163 19.79 -10.45 1.19
C TYR A 163 19.21 -9.32 2.05
N ILE A 164 17.89 -9.23 2.00
CA ILE A 164 17.07 -8.35 2.83
C ILE A 164 15.86 -9.13 3.36
N LEU A 165 15.43 -8.81 4.57
CA LEU A 165 14.18 -9.31 5.16
C LEU A 165 13.10 -8.25 4.98
N LYS A 166 11.95 -8.67 4.46
CA LYS A 166 10.80 -7.79 4.30
C LYS A 166 9.58 -8.35 5.02
N PRO A 167 8.95 -7.60 5.93
CA PRO A 167 7.72 -8.04 6.59
C PRO A 167 6.62 -8.27 5.56
N ILE A 168 5.88 -9.37 5.68
CA ILE A 168 4.93 -9.82 4.66
C ILE A 168 3.78 -8.83 4.44
N ARG A 169 3.29 -8.21 5.53
CA ARG A 169 2.09 -7.35 5.54
C ARG A 169 2.39 -5.86 5.77
N SER A 170 3.65 -5.44 5.66
CA SER A 170 4.02 -4.02 5.80
C SER A 170 4.02 -3.27 4.46
N GLY A 171 3.51 -2.03 4.46
CA GLY A 171 3.62 -1.12 3.32
C GLY A 171 4.81 -0.16 3.47
N LYS A 172 5.13 0.55 2.38
CA LYS A 172 5.99 1.77 2.39
C LYS A 172 7.40 1.58 2.99
N GLY A 173 7.96 0.38 2.90
CA GLY A 173 9.34 0.10 3.35
C GLY A 173 9.52 -0.04 4.86
N ASN A 174 8.44 0.00 5.65
CA ASN A 174 8.55 -0.12 7.09
C ASN A 174 8.98 -1.52 7.52
N GLY A 175 9.97 -1.59 8.42
CA GLY A 175 10.50 -2.83 9.01
C GLY A 175 11.38 -3.67 8.07
N ILE A 176 11.90 -3.10 6.97
CA ILE A 176 12.89 -3.81 6.13
C ILE A 176 14.21 -3.88 6.89
N ILE A 177 14.79 -5.07 6.98
CA ILE A 177 16.10 -5.30 7.60
C ILE A 177 17.07 -5.69 6.49
N PHE A 178 18.20 -4.99 6.39
CA PHE A 178 19.27 -5.39 5.47
C PHE A 178 20.21 -6.37 6.16
N GLY A 179 20.72 -7.36 5.42
CA GLY A 179 21.69 -8.29 5.98
C GLY A 179 23.00 -7.61 6.43
N ASP A 180 23.29 -6.41 5.91
CA ASP A 180 24.40 -5.56 6.35
C ASP A 180 24.20 -4.99 7.76
N ASP A 181 22.94 -4.77 8.16
CA ASP A 181 22.58 -4.12 9.43
C ASP A 181 22.50 -5.10 10.60
N VAL A 182 22.75 -6.39 10.35
CA VAL A 182 22.68 -7.46 11.37
C VAL A 182 23.96 -8.28 11.41
N THR A 183 24.26 -8.79 12.58
CA THR A 183 25.38 -9.71 12.80
C THR A 183 25.05 -11.10 12.24
N ALA A 184 26.08 -11.92 12.02
CA ALA A 184 25.87 -13.28 11.53
C ALA A 184 25.01 -14.17 12.48
N PRO A 185 25.19 -14.11 13.82
CA PRO A 185 24.31 -14.84 14.74
C PRO A 185 22.86 -14.35 14.72
N GLU A 186 22.63 -13.04 14.64
CA GLU A 186 21.29 -12.46 14.52
C GLU A 186 20.62 -12.90 13.21
N TRP A 187 21.35 -12.83 12.09
CA TRP A 187 20.88 -13.30 10.79
C TRP A 187 20.44 -14.77 10.83
N THR A 188 21.26 -15.64 11.42
CA THR A 188 20.96 -17.07 11.55
C THR A 188 19.72 -17.29 12.41
N SER A 189 19.60 -16.57 13.53
CA SER A 189 18.42 -16.62 14.41
C SER A 189 17.15 -16.20 13.66
N LEU A 190 17.23 -15.14 12.85
CA LEU A 190 16.12 -14.67 12.01
C LEU A 190 15.71 -15.72 10.98
N LEU A 191 16.68 -16.33 10.27
CA LEU A 191 16.39 -17.40 9.30
C LEU A 191 15.78 -18.64 9.97
N GLN A 192 16.26 -19.00 11.17
CA GLN A 192 15.75 -20.14 11.92
C GLN A 192 14.31 -19.91 12.38
N ALA A 193 13.98 -18.71 12.84
CA ALA A 193 12.61 -18.33 13.17
C ALA A 193 11.65 -18.45 11.97
N LEU A 194 12.12 -18.10 10.76
CA LEU A 194 11.33 -18.23 9.53
C LEU A 194 11.24 -19.66 8.99
N THR A 195 12.08 -20.57 9.48
CA THR A 195 12.13 -21.97 9.07
C THR A 195 11.19 -22.85 9.88
N SER A 196 10.98 -22.49 11.15
CA SER A 196 10.08 -23.20 12.05
C SER A 196 8.61 -23.01 11.63
N PRO A 197 7.79 -24.08 11.61
CA PRO A 197 6.35 -23.96 11.44
C PRO A 197 5.73 -23.39 12.74
N GLY A 198 5.89 -22.08 12.96
CA GLY A 198 5.21 -21.34 14.01
C GLY A 198 3.97 -20.62 13.47
N GLU A 199 3.09 -20.20 14.39
CA GLU A 199 1.89 -19.41 14.07
C GLU A 199 2.21 -18.22 13.17
N ILE A 200 1.26 -17.85 12.30
CA ILE A 200 1.41 -16.75 11.35
C ILE A 200 1.45 -15.41 12.10
N SER A 201 2.58 -15.09 12.72
CA SER A 201 2.80 -13.82 13.42
C SER A 201 2.75 -12.64 12.44
N ALA A 202 2.37 -11.47 12.95
CA ALA A 202 2.45 -10.20 12.23
C ALA A 202 3.89 -9.83 11.82
N GLU A 203 4.88 -10.49 12.43
CA GLU A 203 6.32 -10.27 12.24
C GLU A 203 6.96 -11.16 11.17
N LEU A 204 6.21 -12.08 10.58
CA LEU A 204 6.74 -12.94 9.52
C LEU A 204 7.26 -12.10 8.34
N CYS A 205 8.47 -12.45 7.92
CA CYS A 205 9.20 -11.81 6.83
C CYS A 205 9.40 -12.79 5.67
N VAL A 206 9.53 -12.26 4.46
CA VAL A 206 10.18 -12.99 3.37
C VAL A 206 11.66 -12.62 3.33
N VAL A 207 12.50 -13.56 2.92
CA VAL A 207 13.90 -13.29 2.57
C VAL A 207 13.95 -13.00 1.09
N GLN A 208 14.49 -11.85 0.68
CA GLN A 208 14.60 -11.48 -0.72
C GLN A 208 16.05 -11.19 -1.09
N ARG A 209 16.48 -11.63 -2.27
CA ARG A 209 17.79 -11.28 -2.82
C ARG A 209 17.86 -9.76 -2.96
N ARG A 210 18.93 -9.17 -2.43
CA ARG A 210 19.18 -7.73 -2.55
C ARG A 210 19.49 -7.40 -4.01
N ILE A 211 18.85 -6.34 -4.51
CA ILE A 211 19.19 -5.74 -5.79
C ILE A 211 20.16 -4.59 -5.51
N THR A 212 21.30 -4.59 -6.17
CA THR A 212 22.29 -3.51 -6.11
C THR A 212 22.30 -2.78 -7.45
N PRO A 213 21.54 -1.69 -7.60
CA PRO A 213 21.56 -0.90 -8.83
C PRO A 213 22.90 -0.17 -8.96
N GLN A 214 23.29 0.14 -10.20
CA GLN A 214 24.45 1.00 -10.44
C GLN A 214 24.17 2.42 -9.88
N PRO A 215 25.08 3.01 -9.10
CA PRO A 215 24.90 4.36 -8.58
C PRO A 215 24.80 5.36 -9.75
N VAL A 216 23.78 6.21 -9.71
CA VAL A 216 23.63 7.33 -10.65
C VAL A 216 23.68 8.63 -9.85
N SER A 217 24.55 9.55 -10.26
CA SER A 217 24.62 10.89 -9.66
C SER A 217 23.32 11.64 -9.94
N CYS A 218 22.58 12.00 -8.89
CA CYS A 218 21.38 12.80 -8.99
C CYS A 218 21.44 13.99 -8.03
N LEU A 219 20.98 15.15 -8.49
CA LEU A 219 20.83 16.33 -7.64
C LEU A 219 19.46 16.28 -6.97
N ILE A 220 19.45 16.03 -5.66
CA ILE A 220 18.23 16.13 -4.86
C ILE A 220 18.06 17.59 -4.45
N LYS A 221 17.17 18.32 -5.13
CA LYS A 221 16.81 19.69 -4.73
C LYS A 221 15.95 19.65 -3.47
N MET A 222 16.57 19.84 -2.32
CA MET A 222 15.89 20.01 -1.03
C MET A 222 15.14 21.36 -1.00
N ASN A 223 13.82 21.33 -1.19
CA ASN A 223 13.00 22.51 -0.93
C ASN A 223 12.72 22.62 0.57
N PHE A 224 13.67 23.18 1.33
CA PHE A 224 13.38 23.63 2.69
C PHE A 224 12.40 24.81 2.61
N ARG A 225 11.10 24.55 2.82
CA ARG A 225 10.23 25.59 3.36
C ARG A 225 10.61 25.75 4.82
N LEU A 226 11.52 26.68 5.10
CA LEU A 226 11.74 27.14 6.47
C LEU A 226 10.36 27.55 7.03
N PRO A 227 9.95 27.03 8.20
CA PRO A 227 8.76 27.53 8.86
C PRO A 227 9.01 29.01 9.17
N ARG A 228 8.13 29.89 8.67
CA ARG A 228 8.13 31.29 9.09
C ARG A 228 8.06 31.31 10.62
N PRO A 229 8.91 32.09 11.32
CA PRO A 229 8.85 32.17 12.77
C PRO A 229 7.49 32.78 13.16
N ARG A 230 6.59 31.94 13.68
CA ARG A 230 5.48 32.44 14.50
C ARG A 230 6.06 32.70 15.88
N LEU A 231 6.15 33.98 16.26
CA LEU A 231 6.33 34.41 17.64
C LEU A 231 5.29 33.69 18.51
N LYS A 232 5.72 32.65 19.24
CA LYS A 232 4.94 32.04 20.31
C LYS A 232 5.31 32.75 21.61
N VAL A 233 4.41 33.62 22.06
CA VAL A 233 4.36 34.07 23.46
C VAL A 233 4.21 32.82 24.33
N HIS A 234 5.15 32.64 25.26
CA HIS A 234 5.13 31.57 26.25
C HIS A 234 3.92 31.73 27.18
N ARG A 235 3.10 30.67 27.29
CA ARG A 235 2.50 30.26 28.57
C ARG A 235 2.62 28.75 28.69
N ASN A 236 3.16 28.33 29.83
CA ASN A 236 3.37 26.95 30.27
C ASN A 236 2.11 26.09 30.10
N ASN A 237 2.28 24.88 29.56
CA ASN A 237 1.91 23.62 30.22
C ASN A 237 2.17 22.43 29.27
N ASP A 238 2.82 21.40 29.84
CA ASP A 238 2.86 19.98 29.50
C ASP A 238 2.91 19.53 28.03
N ILE A 239 4.08 18.97 27.68
CA ILE A 239 4.36 18.25 26.45
C ILE A 239 3.81 16.83 26.59
N SER A 240 2.74 16.50 25.86
CA SER A 240 2.46 15.12 25.46
C SER A 240 2.92 14.93 24.01
N MET A 241 3.77 13.93 23.77
CA MET A 241 4.13 13.49 22.43
C MET A 241 2.91 12.89 21.75
N GLN A 242 2.30 13.62 20.82
CA GLN A 242 1.33 13.05 19.89
C GLN A 242 2.08 12.38 18.74
N ASN A 243 1.86 11.07 18.62
CA ASN A 243 2.27 10.25 17.49
C ASN A 243 1.72 10.82 16.18
N PHE A 244 2.61 11.19 15.25
CA PHE A 244 2.23 11.64 13.92
C PHE A 244 1.73 10.45 13.07
N HIS A 245 0.42 10.18 13.14
CA HIS A 245 -0.27 9.35 12.15
C HIS A 245 -0.41 10.12 10.84
N HIS A 246 0.44 9.84 9.85
CA HIS A 246 0.26 10.36 8.49
C HIS A 246 -0.66 9.40 7.71
N SER A 247 -1.97 9.65 7.78
CA SER A 247 -2.97 9.02 6.91
C SER A 247 -3.17 9.92 5.68
N TYR A 248 -3.02 9.36 4.48
CA TYR A 248 -3.37 10.02 3.22
C TYR A 248 -4.18 9.05 2.35
N SER A 249 -5.30 9.52 1.79
CA SER A 249 -6.23 8.70 1.00
C SER A 249 -6.60 9.45 -0.28
N ILE A 250 -6.64 8.85 -1.47
CA ILE A 250 -6.80 9.59 -2.74
C ILE A 250 -8.12 9.25 -3.47
N PHE A 251 -8.98 10.24 -3.71
CA PHE A 251 -10.30 10.08 -4.35
C PHE A 251 -10.48 11.05 -5.51
N THR A 252 -11.04 10.66 -6.65
CA THR A 252 -11.37 11.58 -7.75
C THR A 252 -12.85 11.95 -7.73
N SER A 253 -13.19 13.21 -8.01
CA SER A 253 -14.54 13.57 -8.43
C SER A 253 -14.62 13.73 -9.95
N HIS A 254 -15.75 13.28 -10.49
CA HIS A 254 -16.32 13.53 -11.82
C HIS A 254 -15.39 13.57 -13.04
N ARG A 255 -15.03 12.39 -13.54
CA ARG A 255 -15.37 11.90 -14.89
C ARG A 255 -14.92 10.45 -14.99
N ASP A 256 -15.73 9.60 -15.63
CA ASP A 256 -15.40 8.22 -15.90
C ASP A 256 -14.02 8.11 -16.57
N LEU A 257 -13.02 7.66 -15.81
CA LEU A 257 -11.71 7.26 -16.36
C LEU A 257 -11.84 6.07 -17.34
N TYR A 258 -13.02 5.43 -17.39
CA TYR A 258 -13.35 4.33 -18.29
C TYR A 258 -13.68 4.77 -19.72
N GLU A 259 -14.17 6.00 -19.94
CA GLU A 259 -14.50 6.45 -21.30
C GLU A 259 -13.25 6.92 -22.07
N THR A 260 -12.24 7.44 -21.37
CA THR A 260 -11.01 7.93 -22.03
C THR A 260 -10.04 6.81 -22.42
N SER A 261 -10.17 5.60 -21.88
CA SER A 261 -9.32 4.45 -22.23
C SER A 261 -9.84 3.64 -23.43
N ARG A 262 -11.05 3.92 -23.93
CA ARG A 262 -11.59 3.35 -25.17
C ARG A 262 -11.36 4.21 -26.41
N ALA A 263 -10.71 5.37 -26.25
CA ALA A 263 -10.41 6.30 -27.34
C ALA A 263 -8.90 6.36 -27.70
N LEU A 264 -8.11 5.37 -27.28
CA LEU A 264 -6.71 5.18 -27.69
C LEU A 264 -6.45 3.71 -28.05
#